data_AF-A0A3C0G580-F1
#
_entry.id   AF-A0A3C0G580-F1
#
_cell.length_a   1.000
_cell.length_b   1.000
_cell.length_c   1.000
_cell.angle_alpha   90.00
_cell.angle_beta   90.00
_cell.angle_gamma   90.00
#
_symmetry.space_group_name_H-M   'P 1'
#
loop_
_entity.id
_entity.type
_entity.pdbx_description
1 polymer ?
#
loop_
_entity_poly.entity_id
_entity_poly.type
_entity_poly.pdbx_seq_one_letter_code
_entity_poly.pdbx_strand_id
1 'polypeptide(L)'
;NNQTQISAKSVTISGTDDAVDNAGMSTQMAYQLAKMGKELKRDMERAFVGVENAKVAGNSSTARETASVGTWYGGNKPGTSSAAGNFSTNGSPSATPAGTGATAIAGGSNRTFTEALLKAGLLKAFELGGEPETVMMSPSHKQLASAFNGVATKYKDASDRVSIGTTDIYVSDFGEVAFVPNRHQQANRVDILQMDMWSVDFLRPFQTTDLAKTGDSDKKLLLAEYALCAKAPNANYGIFNLTA
;
A
#
# COMPACT_ATOMS: atom_id res chain seq x y z
N ASN A 1 17.44 -1.20 -8.26
CA ASN A 1 17.89 -1.28 -6.85
C ASN A 1 16.81 -0.72 -5.93
N ASN A 2 16.33 -1.55 -5.00
CA ASN A 2 15.37 -1.15 -3.96
C ASN A 2 16.12 -0.55 -2.77
N GLN A 3 15.47 0.34 -2.02
CA GLN A 3 16.01 0.89 -0.77
C GLN A 3 15.12 0.42 0.39
N THR A 4 15.76 -0.03 1.47
CA THR A 4 15.08 -0.43 2.69
C THR A 4 14.75 0.77 3.56
N GLN A 5 13.68 0.66 4.33
CA GLN A 5 13.31 1.60 5.38
C GLN A 5 13.42 0.89 6.72
N ILE A 6 14.01 1.57 7.71
CA ILE A 6 14.06 1.09 9.09
C ILE A 6 12.87 1.70 9.83
N SER A 7 12.05 0.85 10.45
CA SER A 7 10.98 1.31 11.32
C SER A 7 11.14 0.67 12.70
N ALA A 8 11.13 1.51 13.71
CA ALA A 8 11.44 1.13 15.08
C ALA A 8 10.49 1.81 16.05
N LYS A 9 10.08 1.07 17.09
CA LYS A 9 9.25 1.58 18.18
C LYS A 9 9.75 1.05 19.51
N SER A 10 9.87 1.92 20.50
CA SER A 10 10.24 1.55 21.85
C SER A 10 9.05 1.62 22.80
N VAL A 11 9.02 0.70 23.75
CA VAL A 11 8.09 0.68 24.87
C VAL A 11 8.91 0.78 26.16
N THR A 12 8.44 1.59 27.10
CA THR A 12 9.01 1.70 28.46
C THR A 12 7.90 1.49 29.46
N ILE A 13 8.15 0.67 30.48
CA ILE A 13 7.21 0.42 31.59
C ILE A 13 7.97 0.59 32.90
N SER A 14 7.34 1.25 33.87
CA SER A 14 7.93 1.43 35.20
C SER A 14 7.80 0.16 36.04
N GLY A 15 8.74 -0.08 36.96
CA GLY A 15 8.70 -1.24 37.85
C GLY A 15 7.46 -1.27 38.74
N THR A 16 6.92 -0.11 39.13
CA THR A 16 5.66 -0.03 39.90
C THR A 16 4.45 -0.51 39.07
N ASP A 17 4.41 -0.14 37.79
CA ASP A 17 3.32 -0.48 36.86
C ASP A 17 3.35 -1.98 36.50
N ASP A 18 4.54 -2.61 36.50
CA ASP A 18 4.69 -4.06 36.35
C ASP A 18 4.41 -4.84 37.65
N ALA A 19 4.57 -4.21 38.82
CA ALA A 19 4.33 -4.82 40.13
C ALA A 19 2.86 -4.80 40.57
N VAL A 20 2.03 -3.91 40.00
CA VAL A 20 0.60 -3.81 40.31
C VAL A 20 -0.18 -4.87 39.53
N ASP A 21 -1.15 -5.52 40.19
CA ASP A 21 -2.08 -6.44 39.52
C ASP A 21 -3.03 -5.66 38.62
N ASN A 22 -2.69 -5.63 37.32
CA ASN A 22 -3.50 -4.98 36.30
C ASN A 22 -4.71 -5.86 36.00
N ALA A 23 -5.87 -5.50 36.55
CA ALA A 23 -7.11 -6.25 36.40
C ALA A 23 -7.41 -6.61 34.92
N GLY A 24 -7.33 -7.91 34.60
CA GLY A 24 -7.60 -8.45 33.27
C GLY A 24 -6.45 -8.36 32.25
N MET A 25 -5.23 -7.98 32.67
CA MET A 25 -4.03 -7.94 31.82
C MET A 25 -2.90 -8.78 32.43
N SER A 26 -2.47 -9.84 31.74
CA SER A 26 -1.45 -10.76 32.28
C SER A 26 -0.04 -10.16 32.35
N THR A 27 0.35 -9.31 31.39
CA THR A 27 1.57 -8.49 31.44
C THR A 27 1.40 -7.22 30.61
N GLN A 28 1.65 -6.06 31.21
CA GLN A 28 1.52 -4.76 30.53
C GLN A 28 2.54 -4.62 29.40
N MET A 29 3.74 -5.18 29.57
CA MET A 29 4.79 -5.19 28.55
C MET A 29 4.35 -5.90 27.27
N ALA A 30 3.75 -7.10 27.38
CA ALA A 30 3.30 -7.83 26.20
C ALA A 30 2.16 -7.09 25.49
N TYR A 31 1.24 -6.48 26.25
CA TYR A 31 0.15 -5.71 25.68
C TYR A 31 0.65 -4.50 24.89
N GLN A 32 1.55 -3.70 25.48
CA GLN A 32 2.11 -2.53 24.80
C GLN A 32 2.95 -2.95 23.59
N LEU A 33 3.74 -4.02 23.68
CA LEU A 33 4.48 -4.55 22.54
C LEU A 33 3.56 -4.99 21.40
N ALA A 34 2.46 -5.67 21.70
CA ALA A 34 1.46 -6.08 20.70
C ALA A 34 0.78 -4.86 20.05
N LYS A 35 0.47 -3.82 20.84
CA LYS A 35 -0.08 -2.56 20.32
C LYS A 35 0.91 -1.87 19.39
N MET A 36 2.16 -1.71 19.79
CA MET A 36 3.20 -1.10 18.95
C MET A 36 3.49 -1.94 17.70
N GLY A 37 3.38 -3.28 17.78
CA GLY A 37 3.49 -4.15 16.61
C GLY A 37 2.36 -3.95 15.59
N LYS A 38 1.12 -3.79 16.05
CA LYS A 38 -0.01 -3.43 15.17
C LYS A 38 0.18 -2.04 14.56
N GLU A 39 0.64 -1.08 15.36
CA GLU A 39 0.91 0.27 14.88
C GLU A 39 2.02 0.29 13.83
N LEU A 40 3.12 -0.44 14.06
CA LEU A 40 4.23 -0.57 13.12
C LEU A 40 3.76 -1.15 11.78
N LYS A 41 2.93 -2.21 11.80
CA LYS A 41 2.33 -2.78 10.57
C LYS A 41 1.45 -1.77 9.83
N ARG A 42 0.70 -0.93 10.56
CA ARG A 42 -0.12 0.13 9.97
C ARG A 42 0.73 1.25 9.36
N ASP A 43 1.86 1.57 9.98
CA ASP A 43 2.82 2.53 9.43
C ASP A 43 3.47 1.98 8.14
N MET A 44 3.75 0.68 8.08
CA MET A 44 4.19 0.01 6.85
C MET A 44 3.16 0.14 5.73
N GLU A 45 1.88 -0.12 6.01
CA GLU A 45 0.79 0.05 5.05
C GLU A 45 0.77 1.50 4.52
N ARG A 46 0.81 2.49 5.42
CA ARG A 46 0.84 3.90 5.03
C ARG A 46 2.07 4.25 4.19
N ALA A 47 3.24 3.68 4.49
CA ALA A 47 4.46 3.89 3.70
C ALA A 47 4.33 3.35 2.27
N PHE A 48 3.65 2.21 2.09
CA PHE A 48 3.49 1.59 0.77
C PHE A 48 2.40 2.22 -0.08
N VAL A 49 1.21 2.44 0.49
CA VAL A 49 0.03 2.87 -0.29
C VAL A 49 -0.48 4.26 0.07
N GLY A 50 -0.07 4.83 1.19
CA GLY A 50 -0.66 6.05 1.75
C GLY A 50 0.10 7.35 1.54
N VAL A 51 1.26 7.29 0.89
CA VAL A 51 2.07 8.46 0.53
C VAL A 51 2.63 8.25 -0.87
N GLU A 52 2.98 9.35 -1.53
CA GLU A 52 3.77 9.34 -2.77
C GLU A 52 5.24 9.55 -2.39
N ASN A 53 5.88 8.49 -1.89
CA ASN A 53 7.27 8.54 -1.46
C ASN A 53 8.20 7.87 -2.47
N ALA A 54 9.24 8.59 -2.89
CA ALA A 54 10.34 8.04 -3.69
C ALA A 54 11.38 7.39 -2.79
N LYS A 55 12.08 6.38 -3.28
CA LYS A 55 13.14 5.72 -2.52
C LYS A 55 14.31 6.67 -2.25
N VAL A 56 14.86 6.60 -1.04
CA VAL A 56 16.03 7.39 -0.62
C VAL A 56 17.08 6.42 -0.08
N ALA A 57 18.31 6.49 -0.59
CA ALA A 57 19.41 5.64 -0.13
C ALA A 57 19.86 5.98 1.31
N GLY A 58 19.59 7.20 1.75
CA GLY A 58 20.00 7.76 3.03
C GLY A 58 21.46 8.21 3.04
N ASN A 59 21.78 9.15 3.92
CA ASN A 59 23.14 9.63 4.20
C ASN A 59 23.23 10.08 5.67
N SER A 60 24.28 10.80 6.05
CA SER A 60 24.46 11.25 7.43
C SER A 60 23.39 12.23 7.95
N SER A 61 22.62 12.88 7.06
CA SER A 61 21.58 13.85 7.41
C SER A 61 20.17 13.46 6.94
N THR A 62 20.04 12.42 6.12
CA THR A 62 18.75 11.95 5.56
C THR A 62 18.59 10.46 5.82
N ALA A 63 17.43 10.08 6.36
CA ALA A 63 17.11 8.68 6.56
C ALA A 63 16.94 7.96 5.21
N ARG A 64 17.19 6.66 5.21
CA ARG A 64 16.81 5.80 4.08
C ARG A 64 15.30 5.56 4.09
N GLU A 65 14.71 5.54 2.92
CA GLU A 65 13.27 5.40 2.76
C GLU A 65 12.95 4.47 1.59
N THR A 66 11.88 3.69 1.77
CA THR A 66 11.40 2.80 0.73
C THR A 66 10.45 3.54 -0.22
N ALA A 67 10.38 3.05 -1.45
CA ALA A 67 9.48 3.58 -2.46
C ALA A 67 8.04 3.09 -2.20
N SER A 68 7.09 4.00 -2.38
CA SER A 68 5.65 3.68 -2.39
C SER A 68 5.20 3.13 -3.75
N VAL A 69 4.05 2.46 -3.78
CA VAL A 69 3.46 1.82 -4.99
C VAL A 69 3.42 2.80 -6.17
N GLY A 70 3.00 4.05 -5.94
CA GLY A 70 2.84 5.06 -6.99
C GLY A 70 4.11 5.39 -7.78
N THR A 71 5.29 5.12 -7.22
CA THR A 71 6.58 5.43 -7.85
C THR A 71 7.10 4.36 -8.80
N TRP A 72 6.45 3.20 -8.82
CA TRP A 72 6.85 2.04 -9.62
C TRP A 72 6.15 1.95 -10.97
N TYR A 73 5.19 2.81 -11.26
CA TYR A 73 4.60 2.91 -12.60
C TYR A 73 5.48 3.75 -13.54
N GLY A 74 5.24 3.66 -14.85
CA GLY A 74 5.89 4.48 -15.87
C GLY A 74 7.22 3.94 -16.41
N GLY A 75 7.51 2.66 -16.22
CA GLY A 75 8.70 2.02 -16.80
C GLY A 75 8.64 1.89 -18.32
N ASN A 76 9.64 1.21 -18.90
CA ASN A 76 9.64 0.87 -20.33
C ASN A 76 9.03 -0.52 -20.55
N LYS A 77 8.45 -0.75 -21.74
CA LYS A 77 8.06 -2.10 -22.15
C LYS A 77 9.31 -2.99 -22.21
N PRO A 78 9.24 -4.26 -21.75
CA PRO A 78 10.41 -5.14 -21.73
C PRO A 78 11.09 -5.23 -23.09
N GLY A 79 12.41 -5.09 -23.12
CA GLY A 79 13.21 -5.16 -24.35
C GLY A 79 13.11 -3.93 -25.27
N THR A 80 12.48 -2.84 -24.85
CA THR A 80 12.34 -1.61 -25.65
C THR A 80 12.70 -0.36 -24.86
N SER A 81 12.91 0.76 -25.57
CA SER A 81 12.99 2.11 -24.99
C SER A 81 11.63 2.83 -24.95
N SER A 82 10.54 2.16 -25.33
CA SER A 82 9.20 2.74 -25.35
C SER A 82 8.57 2.71 -23.96
N ALA A 83 7.98 3.82 -23.53
CA ALA A 83 7.24 3.89 -22.28
C ALA A 83 6.09 2.87 -22.26
N ALA A 84 5.92 2.20 -21.12
CA ALA A 84 4.81 1.29 -20.87
C ALA A 84 3.48 2.06 -20.80
N GLY A 85 3.51 3.29 -20.28
CA GLY A 85 2.31 4.12 -20.12
C GLY A 85 1.30 3.49 -19.15
N ASN A 86 1.77 2.74 -18.16
CA ASN A 86 0.94 2.02 -17.19
C ASN A 86 0.49 2.91 -16.02
N PHE A 87 0.25 4.18 -16.31
CA PHE A 87 -0.41 5.09 -15.39
C PHE A 87 -1.14 6.19 -16.14
N SER A 88 -2.08 6.87 -15.47
CA SER A 88 -2.70 8.09 -15.96
C SER A 88 -2.66 9.20 -14.93
N THR A 89 -2.50 10.42 -15.41
CA THR A 89 -2.52 11.66 -14.63
C THR A 89 -3.51 12.63 -15.26
N ASN A 90 -3.82 13.72 -14.55
CA ASN A 90 -4.60 14.82 -15.14
C ASN A 90 -3.91 16.16 -14.89
N GLY A 91 -4.03 17.05 -15.87
CA GLY A 91 -3.25 18.27 -15.94
C GLY A 91 -1.78 18.00 -16.25
N SER A 92 -0.92 18.99 -15.95
CA SER A 92 0.52 18.94 -16.18
C SER A 92 1.25 18.76 -14.85
N PRO A 93 1.46 17.51 -14.38
CA PRO A 93 2.28 17.27 -13.19
C PRO A 93 3.73 17.72 -13.42
N SER A 94 4.37 18.24 -12.38
CA SER A 94 5.78 18.66 -12.40
C SER A 94 6.76 17.50 -12.28
N ALA A 95 6.28 16.33 -11.84
CA ALA A 95 7.04 15.08 -11.82
C ALA A 95 6.10 13.89 -12.02
N THR A 96 6.57 12.85 -12.72
CA THR A 96 5.83 11.60 -12.96
C THR A 96 6.74 10.40 -12.72
N PRO A 97 6.16 9.24 -12.34
CA PRO A 97 6.95 8.05 -12.06
C PRO A 97 7.54 7.46 -13.35
N ALA A 98 8.73 6.87 -13.24
CA ALA A 98 9.52 6.34 -14.37
C ALA A 98 9.81 4.82 -14.23
N GLY A 99 9.04 4.12 -13.41
CA GLY A 99 9.14 2.67 -13.23
C GLY A 99 10.28 2.18 -12.33
N THR A 100 10.98 3.10 -11.67
CA THR A 100 12.21 2.78 -10.92
C THR A 100 12.07 2.98 -9.42
N GLY A 101 10.95 3.52 -8.93
CA GLY A 101 10.79 3.92 -7.54
C GLY A 101 11.53 5.20 -7.14
N ALA A 102 12.20 5.88 -8.09
CA ALA A 102 13.02 7.07 -7.81
C ALA A 102 12.26 8.40 -7.94
N THR A 103 11.05 8.40 -8.50
CA THR A 103 10.29 9.61 -8.75
C THR A 103 8.85 9.41 -8.31
N ALA A 104 8.42 10.22 -7.35
CA ALA A 104 7.03 10.33 -6.95
C ALA A 104 6.30 11.33 -7.85
N ILE A 105 5.01 11.11 -8.05
CA ILE A 105 4.19 12.08 -8.76
C ILE A 105 4.09 13.37 -7.95
N ALA A 106 4.17 14.51 -8.63
CA ALA A 106 3.97 15.82 -8.02
C ALA A 106 3.17 16.75 -8.94
N GLY A 107 2.23 17.49 -8.36
CA GLY A 107 1.35 18.39 -9.11
C GLY A 107 0.27 17.68 -9.92
N GLY A 108 -0.28 18.38 -10.91
CA GLY A 108 -1.46 17.97 -11.67
C GLY A 108 -2.76 18.53 -11.08
N SER A 109 -3.88 18.18 -11.69
CA SER A 109 -5.22 18.65 -11.31
C SER A 109 -6.13 17.47 -11.09
N ASN A 110 -6.83 17.43 -9.95
CA ASN A 110 -7.69 16.30 -9.64
C ASN A 110 -8.89 16.22 -10.60
N ARG A 111 -9.24 15.00 -11.02
CA ARG A 111 -10.42 14.67 -11.81
C ARG A 111 -11.25 13.60 -11.10
N THR A 112 -12.55 13.56 -11.34
CA THR A 112 -13.41 12.53 -10.75
C THR A 112 -12.99 11.14 -11.22
N PHE A 113 -12.99 10.17 -10.31
CA PHE A 113 -12.79 8.77 -10.67
C PHE A 113 -14.03 8.23 -11.42
N THR A 114 -13.83 7.64 -12.60
CA THR A 114 -14.91 7.15 -13.46
C THR A 114 -14.64 5.74 -13.96
N GLU A 115 -15.70 5.02 -14.33
CA GLU A 115 -15.60 3.67 -14.90
C GLU A 115 -14.77 3.65 -16.20
N ALA A 116 -14.81 4.73 -16.99
CA ALA A 116 -14.00 4.87 -18.19
C ALA A 116 -12.49 4.87 -17.88
N LEU A 117 -12.06 5.53 -16.79
CA LEU A 117 -10.66 5.50 -16.36
C LEU A 117 -10.25 4.11 -15.89
N LEU A 118 -11.14 3.40 -15.18
CA LEU A 118 -10.90 2.03 -14.76
C LEU A 118 -10.72 1.09 -15.96
N LYS A 119 -11.64 1.13 -16.93
CA LYS A 119 -11.58 0.30 -18.15
C LYS A 119 -10.32 0.59 -18.96
N ALA A 120 -9.95 1.87 -19.11
CA ALA A 120 -8.72 2.25 -19.80
C ALA A 120 -7.47 1.71 -19.09
N GLY A 121 -7.44 1.73 -17.76
CA GLY A 121 -6.34 1.15 -16.97
C GLY A 121 -6.25 -0.37 -17.11
N LEU A 122 -7.39 -1.08 -17.05
CA LEU A 122 -7.45 -2.54 -17.22
C LEU A 122 -7.01 -2.96 -18.63
N LEU A 123 -7.51 -2.31 -19.67
CA LEU A 123 -7.06 -2.52 -21.04
C LEU A 123 -5.54 -2.34 -21.13
N LYS A 124 -5.01 -1.28 -20.49
CA LYS A 124 -3.58 -1.00 -20.59
C LYS A 124 -2.71 -2.04 -19.87
N ALA A 125 -3.14 -2.50 -18.70
CA ALA A 125 -2.46 -3.59 -18.00
C ALA A 125 -2.46 -4.87 -18.84
N PHE A 126 -3.60 -5.21 -19.45
CA PHE A 126 -3.73 -6.38 -20.33
C PHE A 126 -2.83 -6.29 -21.57
N GLU A 127 -2.77 -5.13 -22.25
CA GLU A 127 -1.86 -4.89 -23.38
C GLU A 127 -0.38 -5.07 -23.02
N LEU A 128 -0.02 -4.86 -21.75
CA LEU A 128 1.33 -5.04 -21.24
C LEU A 128 1.60 -6.47 -20.74
N GLY A 129 0.62 -7.38 -20.89
CA GLY A 129 0.69 -8.77 -20.49
C GLY A 129 0.44 -9.03 -19.01
N GLY A 130 -0.19 -8.08 -18.31
CA GLY A 130 -0.65 -8.27 -16.93
C GLY A 130 -2.08 -8.79 -16.86
N GLU A 131 -2.38 -9.51 -15.79
CA GLU A 131 -3.72 -10.03 -15.47
C GLU A 131 -4.14 -9.54 -14.07
N PRO A 132 -4.37 -8.22 -13.89
CA PRO A 132 -4.60 -7.66 -12.56
C PRO A 132 -5.90 -8.18 -11.96
N GLU A 133 -5.83 -8.69 -10.74
CA GLU A 133 -6.98 -9.23 -10.00
C GLU A 133 -7.50 -8.30 -8.90
N THR A 134 -6.71 -7.29 -8.49
CA THR A 134 -7.05 -6.43 -7.34
C THR A 134 -7.04 -4.96 -7.71
N VAL A 135 -8.11 -4.23 -7.41
CA VAL A 135 -8.14 -2.77 -7.45
C VAL A 135 -8.21 -2.22 -6.05
N MET A 136 -7.10 -1.62 -5.61
CA MET A 136 -6.96 -0.96 -4.33
C MET A 136 -7.41 0.50 -4.46
N MET A 137 -8.27 0.95 -3.54
CA MET A 137 -8.81 2.32 -3.55
C MET A 137 -9.09 2.86 -2.15
N SER A 138 -9.17 4.19 -2.00
CA SER A 138 -9.64 4.81 -0.76
C SER A 138 -11.15 4.55 -0.53
N PRO A 139 -11.66 4.68 0.70
CA PRO A 139 -13.08 4.45 0.98
C PRO A 139 -14.02 5.34 0.16
N SER A 140 -13.64 6.59 -0.11
CA SER A 140 -14.45 7.52 -0.89
C SER A 140 -14.53 7.11 -2.36
N HIS A 141 -13.41 6.70 -2.96
CA HIS A 141 -13.40 6.15 -4.32
C HIS A 141 -14.18 4.83 -4.40
N LYS A 142 -14.16 4.01 -3.34
CA LYS A 142 -14.96 2.78 -3.28
C LYS A 142 -16.46 3.07 -3.35
N GLN A 143 -16.94 4.10 -2.66
CA GLN A 143 -18.35 4.50 -2.70
C GLN A 143 -18.77 4.91 -4.12
N LEU A 144 -17.94 5.67 -4.84
CA LEU A 144 -18.18 5.96 -6.26
C LEU A 144 -18.16 4.69 -7.12
N ALA A 145 -17.14 3.85 -6.94
CA ALA A 145 -16.92 2.65 -7.75
C ALA A 145 -18.03 1.61 -7.58
N SER A 146 -18.68 1.55 -6.42
CA SER A 146 -19.85 0.69 -6.18
C SER A 146 -21.05 1.05 -7.07
N ALA A 147 -21.09 2.25 -7.65
CA ALA A 147 -22.13 2.67 -8.58
C ALA A 147 -21.79 2.38 -10.06
N PHE A 148 -20.65 1.76 -10.36
CA PHE A 148 -20.27 1.42 -11.74
C PHE A 148 -21.12 0.27 -12.28
N ASN A 149 -21.49 0.34 -13.55
CA ASN A 149 -22.43 -0.60 -14.17
C ASN A 149 -21.84 -2.02 -14.31
N GLY A 150 -20.51 -2.12 -14.50
CA GLY A 150 -19.81 -3.40 -14.58
C GLY A 150 -19.62 -4.12 -13.25
N VAL A 151 -20.08 -3.55 -12.12
CA VAL A 151 -20.13 -4.27 -10.85
C VAL A 151 -21.26 -5.29 -10.95
N ALA A 152 -20.92 -6.57 -10.83
CA ALA A 152 -21.90 -7.65 -10.93
C ALA A 152 -22.96 -7.47 -9.84
N THR A 153 -24.17 -7.08 -10.23
CA THR A 153 -25.35 -7.18 -9.36
C THR A 153 -25.67 -8.66 -9.24
N LYS A 154 -25.10 -9.30 -8.21
CA LYS A 154 -25.47 -10.65 -7.81
C LYS A 154 -26.97 -10.64 -7.52
N TYR A 155 -27.80 -11.06 -8.48
CA TYR A 155 -29.08 -11.67 -8.16
C TYR A 155 -28.72 -12.89 -7.32
N LYS A 156 -28.77 -12.73 -5.99
CA LYS A 156 -28.45 -13.79 -5.05
C LYS A 156 -29.58 -14.82 -5.14
N ASP A 157 -29.31 -15.96 -5.76
CA ASP A 157 -30.05 -17.17 -5.43
C ASP A 157 -29.88 -17.43 -3.93
N ALA A 158 -31.01 -17.67 -3.25
CA ALA A 158 -31.11 -17.67 -1.79
C ALA A 158 -30.29 -18.77 -1.08
N SER A 159 -29.64 -19.67 -1.82
CA SER A 159 -28.90 -20.82 -1.32
C SER A 159 -27.40 -20.59 -1.13
N ASP A 160 -26.78 -19.59 -1.76
CA ASP A 160 -25.32 -19.43 -1.72
C ASP A 160 -24.87 -18.27 -0.81
N ARG A 161 -25.19 -18.41 0.49
CA ARG A 161 -24.83 -17.43 1.53
C ARG A 161 -23.38 -17.53 2.01
N VAL A 162 -22.40 -17.74 1.12
CA VAL A 162 -21.02 -17.35 1.46
C VAL A 162 -20.83 -15.90 1.02
N SER A 163 -21.36 -15.00 1.85
CA SER A 163 -21.18 -13.57 1.74
C SER A 163 -19.74 -13.20 2.10
N ILE A 164 -18.84 -13.12 1.10
CA ILE A 164 -17.60 -12.33 1.23
C ILE A 164 -18.02 -10.85 1.21
N GLY A 165 -18.51 -10.37 2.35
CA GLY A 165 -19.32 -9.16 2.50
C GLY A 165 -18.55 -7.83 2.53
N THR A 166 -17.48 -7.66 1.76
CA THR A 166 -16.76 -6.36 1.72
C THR A 166 -16.08 -6.03 0.39
N THR A 167 -15.99 -6.98 -0.54
CA THR A 167 -15.27 -6.81 -1.81
C THR A 167 -16.25 -6.96 -2.96
N ASP A 168 -16.50 -5.86 -3.67
CA ASP A 168 -17.30 -5.89 -4.90
C ASP A 168 -16.43 -6.46 -6.03
N ILE A 169 -16.99 -7.40 -6.81
CA ILE A 169 -16.33 -7.95 -7.99
C ILE A 169 -16.82 -7.15 -9.20
N TYR A 170 -15.88 -6.61 -9.94
CA TYR A 170 -16.12 -5.91 -11.20
C TYR A 170 -15.74 -6.84 -12.35
N VAL A 171 -16.69 -7.06 -13.26
CA VAL A 171 -16.49 -7.90 -14.44
C VAL A 171 -16.07 -6.99 -15.58
N SER A 172 -14.84 -7.19 -16.06
CA SER A 172 -14.29 -6.48 -17.21
C SER A 172 -14.21 -7.39 -18.43
N ASP A 173 -13.94 -6.80 -19.60
CA ASP A 173 -13.70 -7.55 -20.84
C ASP A 173 -12.42 -8.42 -20.78
N PHE A 174 -11.55 -8.19 -19.78
CA PHE A 174 -10.25 -8.85 -19.59
C PHE A 174 -10.21 -9.80 -18.38
N GLY A 175 -11.36 -10.00 -17.72
CA GLY A 175 -11.46 -10.81 -16.50
C GLY A 175 -12.11 -10.07 -15.34
N GLU A 176 -12.17 -10.73 -14.20
CA GLU A 176 -12.79 -10.20 -12.98
C GLU A 176 -11.74 -9.55 -12.08
N VAL A 177 -12.07 -8.38 -11.52
CA VAL A 177 -11.22 -7.69 -10.55
C VAL A 177 -11.97 -7.39 -9.26
N ALA A 178 -11.28 -7.58 -8.14
CA ALA A 178 -11.79 -7.34 -6.80
C ALA A 178 -11.53 -5.90 -6.35
N PHE A 179 -12.58 -5.17 -5.96
CA PHE A 179 -12.44 -3.83 -5.39
C PHE A 179 -12.17 -3.90 -3.89
N VAL A 180 -10.93 -3.59 -3.49
CA VAL A 180 -10.45 -3.65 -2.10
C VAL A 180 -10.28 -2.23 -1.54
N PRO A 181 -11.11 -1.82 -0.55
CA PRO A 181 -10.95 -0.52 0.10
C PRO A 181 -9.83 -0.54 1.14
N ASN A 182 -8.90 0.40 1.03
CA ASN A 182 -7.79 0.60 1.96
C ASN A 182 -7.94 1.92 2.70
N ARG A 183 -7.94 1.87 4.05
CA ARG A 183 -8.12 3.08 4.87
C ARG A 183 -6.95 4.05 4.76
N HIS A 184 -5.74 3.52 4.57
CA HIS A 184 -4.53 4.33 4.49
C HIS A 184 -4.13 4.69 3.07
N GLN A 185 -4.87 4.29 2.05
CA GLN A 185 -4.51 4.59 0.67
C GLN A 185 -4.60 6.08 0.35
N GLN A 186 -3.67 6.54 -0.49
CA GLN A 186 -3.59 7.92 -0.92
C GLN A 186 -4.91 8.40 -1.53
N ALA A 187 -5.40 9.55 -1.05
CA ALA A 187 -6.74 10.05 -1.34
C ALA A 187 -6.99 10.38 -2.82
N ASN A 188 -5.93 10.53 -3.62
CA ASN A 188 -5.99 10.92 -5.03
C ASN A 188 -5.48 9.83 -5.97
N ARG A 189 -5.40 8.57 -5.50
CA ARG A 189 -4.90 7.43 -6.28
C ARG A 189 -5.77 6.19 -6.17
N VAL A 190 -5.94 5.50 -7.29
CA VAL A 190 -6.49 4.14 -7.39
C VAL A 190 -5.43 3.27 -8.06
N ASP A 191 -5.17 2.09 -7.51
CA ASP A 191 -4.11 1.18 -7.95
C ASP A 191 -4.76 -0.11 -8.46
N ILE A 192 -4.49 -0.47 -9.71
CA ILE A 192 -4.90 -1.73 -10.35
C ILE A 192 -3.68 -2.65 -10.33
N LEU A 193 -3.74 -3.71 -9.54
CA LEU A 193 -2.59 -4.50 -9.15
C LEU A 193 -2.79 -5.98 -9.48
N GLN A 194 -1.71 -6.57 -9.97
CA GLN A 194 -1.47 -8.01 -9.98
C GLN A 194 -0.58 -8.36 -8.78
N MET A 195 -1.12 -9.00 -7.75
CA MET A 195 -0.51 -9.05 -6.41
C MET A 195 0.74 -9.93 -6.34
N ASP A 196 0.83 -10.95 -7.19
CA ASP A 196 2.00 -11.83 -7.30
C ASP A 196 3.27 -11.10 -7.83
N MET A 197 3.07 -9.99 -8.54
CA MET A 197 4.12 -9.12 -9.06
C MET A 197 4.68 -8.15 -8.02
N TRP A 198 4.17 -8.20 -6.79
CA TRP A 198 4.66 -7.41 -5.66
C TRP A 198 5.21 -8.31 -4.55
N SER A 199 6.24 -7.83 -3.86
CA SER A 199 6.66 -8.42 -2.58
C SER A 199 7.09 -7.35 -1.60
N VAL A 200 6.95 -7.67 -0.32
CA VAL A 200 7.60 -6.93 0.76
C VAL A 200 8.83 -7.73 1.16
N ASP A 201 10.00 -7.18 0.87
CA ASP A 201 11.27 -7.83 1.12
C ASP A 201 11.83 -7.32 2.45
N PHE A 202 12.09 -8.22 3.39
CA PHE A 202 12.64 -7.88 4.71
C PHE A 202 14.15 -8.12 4.71
N LEU A 203 14.92 -7.08 5.05
CA LEU A 203 16.34 -7.23 5.37
C LEU A 203 16.52 -7.66 6.82
N ARG A 204 15.74 -7.06 7.72
CA ARG A 204 15.63 -7.49 9.11
C ARG A 204 14.14 -7.69 9.43
N PRO A 205 13.69 -8.94 9.65
CA PRO A 205 12.30 -9.19 10.02
C PRO A 205 11.98 -8.55 11.38
N PHE A 206 10.70 -8.54 11.73
CA PHE A 206 10.26 -8.06 13.04
C PHE A 206 11.02 -8.77 14.17
N GLN A 207 11.76 -7.99 14.94
CA GLN A 207 12.53 -8.47 16.08
C GLN A 207 12.29 -7.58 17.28
N THR A 208 12.26 -8.19 18.46
CA THR A 208 12.19 -7.49 19.74
C THR A 208 13.52 -7.63 20.44
N THR A 209 14.10 -6.51 20.85
CA THR A 209 15.36 -6.46 21.60
C THR A 209 15.14 -5.75 22.92
N ASP A 210 15.73 -6.28 23.98
CA ASP A 210 15.69 -5.64 25.29
C ASP A 210 16.70 -4.50 25.34
N LEU A 211 16.23 -3.33 25.75
CA LEU A 211 17.08 -2.15 25.94
C LEU A 211 17.54 -2.08 27.40
N ALA A 212 18.65 -1.39 27.62
CA ALA A 212 19.16 -1.17 28.97
C ALA A 212 18.10 -0.53 29.87
N LYS A 213 17.96 -1.04 31.09
CA LYS A 213 17.08 -0.46 32.11
C LYS A 213 17.49 0.99 32.36
N THR A 214 16.51 1.86 32.57
CA THR A 214 16.75 3.27 32.90
C THR A 214 16.02 3.60 34.18
N GLY A 215 16.74 3.68 35.30
CA GLY A 215 16.12 3.72 36.62
C GLY A 215 15.31 2.45 36.89
N ASP A 216 14.17 2.59 37.56
CA ASP A 216 13.21 1.50 37.80
C ASP A 216 12.24 1.36 36.61
N SER A 217 12.77 1.10 35.41
CA SER A 217 11.95 0.92 34.22
C SER A 217 12.58 -0.03 33.21
N ASP A 218 11.76 -0.95 32.71
CA ASP A 218 12.11 -1.90 31.66
C ASP A 218 11.75 -1.35 30.28
N LYS A 219 12.65 -1.56 29.31
CA LYS A 219 12.55 -1.02 27.96
C LYS A 219 12.72 -2.11 26.92
N LYS A 220 11.84 -2.14 25.91
CA LYS A 220 11.96 -3.03 24.75
C LYS A 220 11.88 -2.24 23.45
N LEU A 221 12.64 -2.66 22.46
CA LEU A 221 12.67 -2.12 21.10
C LEU A 221 12.06 -3.13 20.14
N LEU A 222 11.03 -2.74 19.40
CA LEU A 222 10.55 -3.46 18.23
C LEU A 222 11.15 -2.82 16.97
N LEU A 223 11.81 -3.62 16.13
CA LEU A 223 12.47 -3.14 14.91
C LEU A 223 12.09 -4.02 13.71
N ALA A 224 11.89 -3.40 12.55
CA ALA A 224 11.82 -4.05 11.25
C ALA A 224 12.55 -3.20 10.20
N GLU A 225 13.20 -3.86 9.25
CA GLU A 225 13.78 -3.22 8.07
C GLU A 225 13.31 -3.92 6.81
N TYR A 226 12.63 -3.17 5.93
CA TYR A 226 11.87 -3.72 4.82
C TYR A 226 11.89 -2.81 3.59
N ALA A 227 11.56 -3.34 2.42
CA ALA A 227 11.34 -2.58 1.20
C ALA A 227 10.15 -3.13 0.41
N LEU A 228 9.44 -2.25 -0.30
CA LEU A 228 8.51 -2.67 -1.35
C LEU A 228 9.31 -3.02 -2.61
N CYS A 229 8.99 -4.17 -3.21
CA CYS A 229 9.59 -4.65 -4.44
C CYS A 229 8.51 -4.85 -5.51
N ALA A 230 8.65 -4.13 -6.63
CA ALA A 230 7.87 -4.37 -7.84
C ALA A 230 8.69 -5.29 -8.76
N LYS A 231 8.29 -6.56 -8.85
CA LYS A 231 8.97 -7.56 -9.70
C LYS A 231 8.68 -7.31 -11.18
N ALA A 232 7.42 -7.02 -11.50
CA ALA A 232 6.97 -6.66 -12.84
C ALA A 232 6.04 -5.44 -12.75
N PRO A 233 6.57 -4.20 -12.68
CA PRO A 233 5.74 -3.01 -12.53
C PRO A 233 4.74 -2.83 -13.69
N ASN A 234 5.09 -3.26 -14.90
CA ASN A 234 4.27 -3.07 -16.10
C ASN A 234 2.97 -3.88 -16.11
N ALA A 235 2.84 -4.94 -15.30
CA ALA A 235 1.60 -5.71 -15.16
C ALA A 235 0.50 -4.94 -14.40
N ASN A 236 0.87 -3.81 -13.79
CA ASN A 236 0.02 -3.03 -12.89
C ASN A 236 -0.26 -1.65 -13.50
N TYR A 237 -1.34 -1.00 -13.07
CA TYR A 237 -1.73 0.32 -13.55
C TYR A 237 -2.13 1.29 -12.43
N GLY A 238 -1.57 2.50 -12.45
CA GLY A 238 -1.90 3.55 -11.48
C GLY A 238 -2.78 4.66 -12.07
N ILE A 239 -3.87 5.02 -11.38
CA ILE A 239 -4.71 6.17 -11.74
C ILE A 239 -4.50 7.28 -10.71
N PHE A 240 -3.85 8.37 -11.12
CA PHE A 240 -3.49 9.49 -10.27
C PHE A 240 -4.35 10.73 -10.51
N ASN A 241 -4.20 11.71 -9.62
CA ASN A 241 -4.91 12.98 -9.63
C ASN A 241 -6.42 12.74 -9.64
N LEU A 242 -6.89 11.95 -8.68
CA LEU A 242 -8.31 11.65 -8.53
C LEU A 242 -8.97 12.48 -7.44
N THR A 243 -10.26 12.70 -7.59
CA THR A 243 -11.17 13.04 -6.50
C THR A 243 -12.32 12.03 -6.52
N ALA A 244 -12.83 11.75 -5.33
CA ALA A 244 -14.15 11.15 -5.18
C ALA A 244 -15.25 12.20 -5.43
#